data_AF-A0A961E5N3-F1
#
_entry.id   AF-A0A961E5N3-F1
#
_cell.length_a   1.000
_cell.length_b   1.000
_cell.length_c   1.000
_cell.angle_alpha   90.00
_cell.angle_beta   90.00
_cell.angle_gamma   90.00
#
_symmetry.space_group_name_H-M   'P 1'
#
loop_
_entity.id
_entity.type
_entity.pdbx_description
1 polymer ?
#
loop_
_entity_poly.entity_id
_entity_poly.type
_entity_poly.pdbx_seq_one_letter_code
_entity_poly.pdbx_strand_id
1 'polypeptide(L)'
;MWASHPPESLSMWKGPYRIMPQRFWIVIHHVIIVMILAAVATNWNNVARNPIALTGAGYVLAVLVPTAIWFVPRLLRLTDPDNDMPADVWRRRSKLWERLSLVRGAVVIALIIPLLVAVEVRA
;
A
#
# COMPACT_ATOMS: atom_id res chain seq x y z
N MET A 1 -7.51 5.53 16.80
CA MET A 1 -6.76 6.00 15.61
C MET A 1 -5.34 6.31 16.03
N TRP A 2 -4.32 5.86 15.29
CA TRP A 2 -2.91 6.10 15.64
C TRP A 2 -2.52 7.60 15.71
N ALA A 3 -3.38 8.49 15.19
CA ALA A 3 -3.22 9.95 15.19
C ALA A 3 -4.05 10.71 16.25
N SER A 4 -4.69 10.02 17.21
CA SER A 4 -5.55 10.70 18.19
C SER A 4 -4.79 11.41 19.31
N HIS A 5 -3.70 10.83 19.82
CA HIS A 5 -2.96 11.35 20.99
C HIS A 5 -1.43 11.16 20.86
N PRO A 6 -0.73 11.96 20.04
CA PRO A 6 0.73 12.02 20.09
C PRO A 6 1.21 12.67 21.41
N PRO A 7 2.33 12.22 22.02
CA PRO A 7 3.27 11.20 21.55
C PRO A 7 2.92 9.75 21.94
N GLU A 8 1.95 9.54 22.84
CA GLU A 8 1.58 8.22 23.38
C GLU A 8 1.15 7.23 22.29
N SER A 9 0.41 7.72 21.29
CA SER A 9 -0.04 6.92 20.14
C SER A 9 1.08 6.54 19.16
N LEU A 10 2.28 7.12 19.31
CA LEU A 10 3.47 6.79 18.52
C LEU A 10 4.43 5.83 19.23
N SER A 11 4.11 5.39 20.46
CA SER A 11 4.94 4.46 21.24
C SER A 11 5.31 3.18 20.48
N MET A 12 4.39 2.63 19.66
CA MET A 12 4.64 1.43 18.84
C MET A 12 5.72 1.60 17.76
N TRP A 13 6.10 2.84 17.44
CA TRP A 13 7.14 3.17 16.47
C TRP A 13 8.49 3.51 17.11
N LYS A 14 8.57 3.54 18.45
CA LYS A 14 9.76 3.90 19.22
C LYS A 14 10.35 2.69 19.96
N GLY A 15 11.63 2.79 20.35
CA GLY A 15 12.32 1.77 21.16
C GLY A 15 12.90 0.58 20.37
N PRO A 16 13.54 -0.38 21.08
CA PRO A 16 14.26 -1.51 20.47
C PRO A 16 13.35 -2.52 19.76
N TYR A 17 12.06 -2.57 20.12
CA TYR A 17 11.05 -3.46 19.54
C TYR A 17 10.04 -2.73 18.64
N ARG A 18 10.44 -1.61 18.03
CA ARG A 18 9.59 -0.83 17.13
C ARG A 18 9.05 -1.67 15.97
N ILE A 19 7.81 -1.42 15.59
CA ILE A 19 7.24 -2.04 14.39
C ILE A 19 7.95 -1.46 13.16
N MET A 20 8.44 -2.35 12.29
CA MET A 20 9.04 -1.98 11.00
C MET A 20 8.21 -2.56 9.85
N PRO A 21 7.04 -1.98 9.54
CA PRO A 21 6.14 -2.50 8.50
C PRO A 21 6.82 -2.51 7.14
N GLN A 22 7.77 -1.61 6.92
CA GLN A 22 8.60 -1.53 5.73
C GLN A 22 9.21 -2.88 5.35
N ARG A 23 9.69 -3.66 6.33
CA ARG A 23 10.27 -4.99 6.05
C ARG A 23 9.25 -5.95 5.45
N PHE A 24 8.06 -6.00 6.02
CA PHE A 24 6.96 -6.80 5.51
C PHE A 24 6.50 -6.32 4.12
N TRP A 25 6.27 -5.01 3.98
CA TRP A 25 5.73 -4.43 2.75
C TRP A 25 6.70 -4.53 1.57
N ILE A 26 8.00 -4.35 1.79
CA ILE A 26 9.01 -4.57 0.76
C ILE A 26 8.88 -6.00 0.23
N VAL A 27 8.89 -7.01 1.09
CA VAL A 27 8.82 -8.42 0.67
C VAL A 27 7.52 -8.72 -0.08
N ILE A 28 6.36 -8.33 0.48
CA ILE A 28 5.06 -8.69 -0.10
C ILE A 28 4.83 -8.04 -1.48
N HIS A 29 5.33 -6.82 -1.70
CA HIS A 29 5.22 -6.15 -3.00
C HIS A 29 5.95 -6.91 -4.11
N HIS A 30 7.15 -7.43 -3.81
CA HIS A 30 7.91 -8.25 -4.76
C HIS A 30 7.19 -9.56 -5.05
N VAL A 31 6.68 -10.24 -4.02
CA VAL A 31 5.90 -11.48 -4.19
C VAL A 31 4.68 -11.25 -5.09
N ILE A 32 3.91 -10.18 -4.85
CA ILE A 32 2.72 -9.86 -5.67
C ILE A 32 3.10 -9.61 -7.12
N ILE A 33 4.16 -8.84 -7.38
CA ILE A 33 4.64 -8.56 -8.75
C ILE A 33 5.05 -9.87 -9.45
N VAL A 34 5.84 -10.71 -8.79
CA VAL A 34 6.30 -11.99 -9.36
C VAL A 34 5.11 -12.90 -9.66
N MET A 35 4.13 -12.99 -8.77
CA MET A 35 2.92 -13.79 -8.98
C MET A 35 2.07 -13.27 -10.14
N ILE A 36 1.90 -11.96 -10.28
CA ILE A 36 1.17 -11.37 -11.42
C ILE A 36 1.92 -11.65 -12.74
N LEU A 37 3.24 -11.47 -12.77
CA LEU A 37 4.04 -11.75 -13.96
C LEU A 37 3.96 -13.24 -14.36
N ALA A 38 4.06 -14.14 -13.38
CA ALA A 38 3.88 -15.56 -13.60
C ALA A 38 2.48 -15.87 -14.16
N ALA A 39 1.44 -15.29 -13.58
CA ALA A 39 0.06 -15.47 -14.05
C ALA A 39 -0.16 -14.94 -15.48
N VAL A 40 0.44 -13.80 -15.84
CA VAL A 40 0.42 -13.30 -17.23
C VAL A 40 1.15 -14.25 -18.16
N ALA A 41 2.32 -14.75 -17.77
CA ALA A 41 3.12 -15.67 -18.58
C ALA A 41 2.41 -17.00 -18.82
N THR A 42 1.80 -17.60 -17.79
CA THR A 42 1.06 -18.87 -17.92
C THR A 42 -0.23 -18.72 -18.72
N ASN A 43 -0.79 -17.51 -18.81
CA ASN A 43 -2.02 -17.22 -19.55
C ASN A 43 -1.77 -16.46 -20.86
N TRP A 44 -0.55 -16.51 -21.42
CA TRP A 44 -0.17 -15.65 -22.55
C TRP A 44 -1.11 -15.71 -23.76
N ASN A 45 -1.66 -16.89 -24.05
CA ASN A 45 -2.59 -17.15 -25.15
C ASN A 45 -4.06 -17.31 -24.68
N ASN A 46 -4.38 -16.89 -23.46
CA ASN A 46 -5.73 -16.97 -22.89
C ASN A 46 -6.32 -15.55 -22.73
N VAL A 47 -7.63 -15.40 -22.94
CA VAL A 47 -8.37 -14.14 -22.77
C VAL A 47 -8.22 -13.59 -21.33
N ALA A 48 -8.02 -14.45 -20.34
CA ALA A 48 -7.73 -14.10 -18.95
C ALA A 48 -6.46 -13.24 -18.78
N ARG A 49 -5.54 -13.22 -19.76
CA ARG A 49 -4.31 -12.39 -19.72
C ARG A 49 -4.62 -10.91 -19.49
N ASN A 50 -5.59 -10.36 -20.23
CA ASN A 50 -5.87 -8.93 -20.23
C ASN A 50 -6.30 -8.40 -18.86
N PRO A 51 -7.28 -9.01 -18.17
CA PRO A 51 -7.62 -8.59 -16.81
C PRO A 51 -6.47 -8.79 -15.79
N ILE A 52 -5.65 -9.84 -15.93
CA ILE A 52 -4.47 -10.02 -15.06
C ILE A 52 -3.45 -8.90 -15.30
N ALA A 53 -3.17 -8.57 -16.56
CA ALA A 53 -2.25 -7.48 -16.93
C ALA A 53 -2.78 -6.11 -16.47
N LEU A 54 -4.08 -5.86 -16.60
CA LEU A 54 -4.74 -4.66 -16.08
C LEU A 54 -4.56 -4.56 -14.56
N THR A 55 -4.75 -5.66 -13.84
CA THR A 55 -4.51 -5.73 -12.39
C THR A 55 -3.06 -5.38 -12.06
N GLY A 56 -2.10 -5.96 -12.78
CA GLY A 56 -0.67 -5.68 -12.61
C GLY A 56 -0.33 -4.22 -12.83
N ALA A 57 -0.79 -3.65 -13.94
CA ALA A 57 -0.58 -2.23 -14.26
C ALA A 57 -1.23 -1.32 -13.20
N GLY A 58 -2.47 -1.61 -12.80
CA GLY A 58 -3.18 -0.86 -11.76
C GLY A 58 -2.48 -0.95 -10.41
N TYR A 59 -1.97 -2.12 -10.03
CA TYR A 59 -1.21 -2.30 -8.80
C TYR A 59 0.08 -1.46 -8.80
N VAL A 60 0.85 -1.50 -9.91
CA VAL A 60 2.09 -0.71 -10.01
C VAL A 60 1.78 0.79 -10.00
N LEU A 61 0.88 1.24 -10.87
CA LEU A 61 0.66 2.67 -11.12
C LEU A 61 -0.19 3.35 -10.05
N ALA A 62 -1.24 2.69 -9.56
CA ALA A 62 -2.17 3.28 -8.59
C ALA A 62 -1.78 2.97 -7.13
N VAL A 63 -0.98 1.93 -6.88
CA VAL A 63 -0.61 1.52 -5.52
C VAL A 63 0.88 1.73 -5.26
N LEU A 64 1.77 1.07 -6.00
CA LEU A 64 3.21 1.10 -5.68
C LEU A 64 3.85 2.48 -5.90
N VAL A 65 3.61 3.11 -7.05
CA VAL A 65 4.22 4.40 -7.39
C VAL A 65 3.82 5.50 -6.38
N PRO A 66 2.52 5.73 -6.08
CA PRO A 66 2.13 6.69 -5.05
C PRO A 66 2.66 6.30 -3.66
N THR A 67 2.74 5.00 -3.36
CA THR A 67 3.24 4.51 -2.08
C THR A 67 4.70 4.88 -1.88
N ALA A 68 5.55 4.63 -2.88
CA ALA A 68 6.97 4.93 -2.83
C ALA A 68 7.24 6.45 -2.79
N ILE A 69 6.53 7.23 -3.61
CA ILE A 69 6.80 8.67 -3.77
C ILE A 69 6.21 9.49 -2.62
N TRP A 70 5.02 9.15 -2.13
CA TRP A 70 4.28 10.00 -1.20
C TRP A 70 3.99 9.34 0.14
N PHE A 71 3.43 8.12 0.16
CA PHE A 71 2.97 7.53 1.43
C PHE A 71 4.12 7.12 2.35
N VAL A 72 5.15 6.46 1.83
CA VAL A 72 6.29 5.99 2.61
C VAL A 72 7.08 7.18 3.19
N PRO A 73 7.53 8.17 2.38
CA PRO A 73 8.29 9.30 2.93
C PRO A 73 7.47 10.11 3.92
N ARG A 74 6.16 10.29 3.66
CA ARG A 74 5.28 11.03 4.57
C ARG A 74 5.05 10.28 5.88
N LEU A 75 4.88 8.95 5.84
CA LEU A 75 4.75 8.15 7.06
C LEU A 75 6.01 8.26 7.91
N LEU A 76 7.18 8.08 7.30
CA LEU A 76 8.47 8.18 8.01
C LEU A 76 8.63 9.52 8.72
N ARG A 77 8.29 10.63 8.05
CA ARG A 77 8.28 11.96 8.67
C ARG A 77 7.28 12.08 9.82
N LEU A 78 6.07 11.55 9.68
CA LEU A 78 5.03 11.64 10.71
C LEU A 78 5.33 10.78 11.95
N THR A 79 6.07 9.69 11.77
CA THR A 79 6.46 8.77 12.85
C THR A 79 7.86 9.04 13.40
N ASP A 80 8.56 10.06 12.87
CA ASP A 80 9.90 10.43 13.30
C ASP A 80 9.86 10.87 14.78
N PRO A 81 10.65 10.23 15.68
CA PRO A 81 10.72 10.61 17.08
C PRO A 81 11.14 12.06 17.32
N ASP A 82 11.93 12.63 16.40
CA ASP A 82 12.54 13.95 16.48
C ASP A 82 11.73 15.02 15.72
N ASN A 83 10.48 14.69 15.34
CA ASN A 83 9.59 15.60 14.65
C ASN A 83 9.19 16.80 15.53
N ASP A 84 9.42 18.01 15.03
CA ASP A 84 9.18 19.30 15.68
C ASP A 84 7.87 19.99 15.21
N MET A 85 7.05 19.30 14.42
CA MET A 85 5.81 19.89 13.88
C MET A 85 4.83 20.27 15.00
N PRO A 86 4.20 21.45 14.91
CA PRO A 86 3.08 21.81 15.78
C PRO A 86 1.99 20.72 15.79
N ALA A 87 1.41 20.46 16.96
CA ALA A 87 0.50 19.33 17.17
C ALA A 87 -0.75 19.38 16.26
N ASP A 88 -1.24 20.58 15.94
CA ASP A 88 -2.37 20.81 15.04
C ASP A 88 -2.01 20.48 13.57
N VAL A 89 -0.82 20.89 13.12
CA VAL A 89 -0.27 20.61 11.79
C VAL A 89 -0.04 19.11 11.63
N TRP A 90 0.56 18.48 12.64
CA TRP A 90 0.79 17.04 12.66
C TRP A 90 -0.55 16.29 12.55
N ARG A 91 -1.53 16.61 13.40
CA ARG A 91 -2.86 15.97 13.40
C ARG A 91 -3.55 16.08 12.05
N ARG A 92 -3.50 17.25 11.41
CA ARG A 92 -4.10 17.49 10.09
C ARG A 92 -3.42 16.62 9.02
N ARG A 93 -2.09 16.55 9.01
CA ARG A 93 -1.32 15.74 8.05
C ARG A 93 -1.54 14.24 8.25
N SER A 94 -1.59 13.78 9.50
CA SER A 94 -1.85 12.37 9.82
C SER A 94 -3.26 11.94 9.41
N LYS A 95 -4.28 12.76 9.66
CA LYS A 95 -5.66 12.49 9.19
C LYS A 95 -5.76 12.43 7.67
N LEU A 96 -5.07 13.34 6.97
CA LEU A 96 -5.04 13.30 5.50
C LEU A 96 -4.37 12.03 4.99
N TRP A 97 -3.22 11.67 5.55
CA TRP A 97 -2.50 10.44 5.21
C TRP A 97 -3.36 9.20 5.45
N GLU A 98 -4.08 9.14 6.58
CA GLU A 98 -4.98 8.05 6.93
C GLU A 98 -6.11 7.92 5.91
N ARG A 99 -6.81 9.02 5.62
CA ARG A 99 -7.90 9.03 4.63
C ARG A 99 -7.43 8.57 3.25
N LEU A 100 -6.29 9.09 2.77
CA LEU A 100 -5.74 8.69 1.48
C LEU A 100 -5.25 7.23 1.49
N SER A 101 -4.78 6.73 2.63
CA SER A 101 -4.37 5.33 2.78
C SER A 101 -5.57 4.39 2.70
N LEU A 102 -6.72 4.79 3.27
CA LEU A 102 -7.98 4.05 3.14
C LEU A 102 -8.47 4.04 1.69
N VAL A 103 -8.42 5.18 1.00
CA VAL A 103 -8.78 5.26 -0.44
C VAL A 103 -7.87 4.34 -1.26
N ARG A 104 -6.56 4.37 -1.04
CA ARG A 104 -5.61 3.44 -1.68
C ARG A 104 -5.94 1.97 -1.35
N GLY A 105 -6.34 1.68 -0.11
CA GLY A 105 -6.81 0.35 0.29
C GLY A 105 -8.04 -0.10 -0.51
N ALA A 106 -9.02 0.80 -0.70
CA ALA A 106 -10.18 0.53 -1.54
C ALA A 106 -9.79 0.26 -3.00
N VAL A 107 -8.80 0.98 -3.55
CA VAL A 107 -8.25 0.71 -4.88
C VAL A 107 -7.66 -0.70 -4.96
N VAL A 108 -6.89 -1.13 -3.95
CA VAL A 108 -6.35 -2.50 -3.90
C VAL A 108 -7.48 -3.54 -3.92
N ILE A 109 -8.55 -3.31 -3.17
CA ILE A 109 -9.72 -4.20 -3.16
C ILE A 109 -10.42 -4.20 -4.53
N ALA A 110 -10.58 -3.04 -5.16
CA ALA A 110 -11.19 -2.94 -6.49
C ALA A 110 -10.37 -3.69 -7.56
N LEU A 111 -9.04 -3.74 -7.43
CA LEU A 111 -8.16 -4.51 -8.32
C LEU A 111 -8.37 -6.03 -8.21
N ILE A 112 -9.11 -6.52 -7.21
CA ILE A 112 -9.50 -7.94 -7.14
C ILE A 112 -10.56 -8.27 -8.20
N ILE A 113 -11.40 -7.31 -8.59
CA ILE A 113 -12.48 -7.52 -9.57
C ILE A 113 -11.96 -8.05 -10.92
N PRO A 114 -10.97 -7.42 -11.59
CA PRO A 114 -10.42 -7.98 -12.82
C PRO A 114 -9.79 -9.36 -12.60
N LEU A 115 -9.17 -9.64 -11.44
CA LEU A 115 -8.67 -10.99 -11.15
C LEU A 115 -9.80 -12.03 -11.08
N LEU A 116 -10.95 -11.70 -10.47
CA LEU A 116 -12.11 -12.60 -10.43
C LEU A 116 -12.66 -12.86 -11.82
N VAL A 117 -12.76 -11.82 -12.66
CA VAL A 117 -13.14 -11.97 -14.08
C VAL A 117 -12.15 -12.88 -14.82
N ALA A 118 -10.85 -12.77 -14.53
CA ALA A 118 -9.84 -13.64 -15.13
C ALA A 118 -10.00 -15.12 -14.75
N VAL A 119 -10.46 -15.40 -13.52
CA VAL A 119 -10.76 -16.76 -13.07
C VAL A 119 -12.00 -17.31 -13.78
N GLU A 120 -13.06 -16.51 -13.89
CA GLU A 120 -14.32 -16.91 -14.52
C GLU A 120 -14.12 -17.22 -16.02
N VAL A 121 -13.40 -16.37 -16.75
CA VAL A 121 -13.15 -16.56 -18.19
C VAL A 121 -12.20 -17.73 -18.48
N ARG A 122 -11.49 -18.22 -17.47
CA ARG A 122 -10.62 -19.40 -17.57
C ARG A 122 -11.37 -20.72 -17.30
N ALA A 123 -12.46 -20.69 -16.53
CA ALA A 123 -13.26 -21.86 -16.19
C ALA A 123 -14.07 -22.35 -17.40
#